data_AF-A0A3E4YMP1-F1
#
_entry.id   AF-A0A3E4YMP1-F1
#
_cell.length_a   1.000
_cell.length_b   1.000
_cell.length_c   1.000
_cell.angle_alpha   90.00
_cell.angle_beta   90.00
_cell.angle_gamma   90.00
#
_symmetry.space_group_name_H-M   'P 1'
#
loop_
_entity.id
_entity.type
_entity.pdbx_description
1 polymer ?
#
loop_
_entity_poly.entity_id
_entity_poly.type
_entity_poly.pdbx_seq_one_letter_code
_entity_poly.pdbx_strand_id
1 'polypeptide(L)'
;MNKDSLISKDEYINGFKPGSIIYPNVFARYYGLEIKDAYEYLDNRANTKQDIVHVIELHCPHCYHDLPHRYYNINGLLTTNLKNIVCPFCDEFFDVDINTNNCVYYEKR
;
A
#
# COMPACT_ATOMS: atom_id res chain seq x y z
N MET A 1 -21.53 8.17 19.71
CA MET A 1 -20.08 8.19 19.44
C MET A 1 -19.55 9.56 19.83
N ASN A 2 -18.73 9.63 20.88
CA ASN A 2 -18.01 10.85 21.20
C ASN A 2 -17.06 11.14 20.04
N LYS A 3 -17.26 12.28 19.38
CA LYS A 3 -16.30 12.86 18.44
C LYS A 3 -15.16 13.46 19.26
N ASP A 4 -14.35 12.63 19.89
CA ASP A 4 -12.98 13.06 20.17
C ASP A 4 -12.42 13.46 18.80
N SER A 5 -12.03 14.72 18.64
CA SER A 5 -11.76 15.28 17.32
C SER A 5 -10.68 14.45 16.64
N LEU A 6 -11.03 13.74 15.58
CA LEU A 6 -10.05 13.05 14.75
C LEU A 6 -8.98 14.09 14.38
N ILE A 7 -7.72 13.75 14.63
CA ILE A 7 -6.59 14.54 14.11
C ILE A 7 -6.77 14.73 12.61
N SER A 8 -6.33 15.86 12.09
CA SER A 8 -6.42 16.14 10.65
C SER A 8 -5.73 15.04 9.84
N LYS A 9 -6.16 14.84 8.59
CA LYS A 9 -5.52 13.89 7.66
C LYS A 9 -4.02 14.16 7.52
N ASP A 10 -3.62 15.44 7.65
CA ASP A 10 -2.23 15.86 7.65
C ASP A 10 -1.47 15.38 8.89
N GLU A 11 -2.02 15.60 10.08
CA GLU A 11 -1.43 15.12 11.34
C GLU A 11 -1.34 13.60 11.38
N TYR A 12 -2.34 12.88 10.87
CA TYR A 12 -2.30 11.42 10.79
C TYR A 12 -1.10 10.94 10.01
N ILE A 13 -0.88 11.46 8.79
CA ILE A 13 0.25 11.04 7.95
C ILE A 13 1.58 11.50 8.53
N ASN A 14 1.63 12.70 9.11
CA ASN A 14 2.84 13.21 9.76
C ASN A 14 3.26 12.40 10.99
N GLY A 15 2.32 11.67 11.61
CA GLY A 15 2.60 10.78 12.74
C GLY A 15 3.36 9.50 12.38
N PHE A 16 3.45 9.15 11.10
CA PHE A 16 4.19 7.96 10.65
C PHE A 16 5.70 8.22 10.66
N LYS A 17 6.48 7.20 11.03
CA LYS A 17 7.93 7.23 10.90
C LYS A 17 8.34 6.97 9.44
N PRO A 18 9.46 7.53 8.96
CA PRO A 18 10.04 7.13 7.67
C PRO A 18 10.14 5.60 7.52
N GLY A 19 9.80 5.08 6.34
CA GLY A 19 9.74 3.65 6.02
C GLY A 19 8.45 2.94 6.43
N SER A 20 7.55 3.61 7.17
CA SER A 20 6.27 3.03 7.58
C SER A 20 5.29 2.96 6.42
N ILE A 21 4.54 1.86 6.32
CA ILE A 21 3.47 1.70 5.35
C ILE A 21 2.16 2.31 5.86
N ILE A 22 1.54 3.08 4.98
CA ILE A 22 0.23 3.69 5.15
C ILE A 22 -0.73 2.91 4.26
N TYR A 23 -1.62 2.16 4.90
CA TYR A 23 -2.61 1.34 4.22
C TYR A 23 -3.89 2.16 3.92
N PRO A 24 -4.30 2.29 2.65
CA PRO A 24 -5.47 3.09 2.26
C PRO A 24 -6.77 2.61 2.92
N ASN A 25 -6.94 1.31 3.14
CA ASN A 25 -8.09 0.74 3.85
C ASN A 25 -8.13 1.12 5.34
N VAL A 26 -6.99 1.25 6.01
CA VAL A 26 -6.90 1.72 7.40
C VAL A 26 -7.23 3.21 7.45
N PHE A 27 -6.64 3.99 6.54
CA PHE A 27 -6.94 5.42 6.41
C PHE A 27 -8.43 5.69 6.13
N ALA A 28 -9.02 4.94 5.20
CA ALA A 28 -10.44 5.02 4.87
C ALA A 28 -11.32 4.74 6.09
N ARG A 29 -11.07 3.63 6.79
CA ARG A 29 -11.81 3.26 8.01
C ARG A 29 -11.67 4.30 9.11
N TYR A 30 -10.47 4.83 9.32
CA TYR A 30 -10.21 5.82 10.36
C TYR A 30 -11.01 7.11 10.17
N TYR A 31 -11.18 7.54 8.91
CA TYR A 31 -11.91 8.76 8.55
C TYR A 31 -13.35 8.54 8.08
N GLY A 32 -13.83 7.30 8.02
CA GLY A 32 -15.16 6.97 7.48
C GLY A 32 -15.31 7.34 6.01
N LEU A 33 -14.26 7.13 5.20
CA LEU A 33 -14.25 7.41 3.76
C LEU A 33 -14.54 6.15 2.96
N GLU A 34 -15.04 6.34 1.74
CA GLU A 34 -14.96 5.32 0.71
C GLU A 34 -13.49 5.07 0.35
N ILE A 35 -13.17 3.84 -0.06
CA ILE A 35 -11.79 3.46 -0.36
C ILE A 35 -11.20 4.30 -1.51
N LYS A 36 -12.04 4.65 -2.49
CA LYS A 36 -11.64 5.51 -3.63
C LYS A 36 -11.18 6.89 -3.16
N ASP A 37 -11.91 7.50 -2.23
CA ASP A 37 -11.59 8.84 -1.71
C ASP A 37 -10.30 8.84 -0.87
N ALA A 38 -10.02 7.71 -0.20
CA ALA A 38 -8.75 7.50 0.50
C ALA A 38 -7.57 7.46 -0.47
N TYR A 39 -7.68 6.69 -1.56
CA TYR A 39 -6.66 6.67 -2.62
C TYR A 39 -6.45 8.05 -3.23
N GLU A 40 -7.53 8.74 -3.62
CA GLU A 40 -7.43 10.07 -4.23
C GLU A 40 -6.72 11.08 -3.32
N TYR A 41 -7.00 11.05 -2.02
CA TYR A 41 -6.30 11.92 -1.06
C TYR A 41 -4.81 11.59 -0.95
N LEU A 42 -4.46 10.31 -0.84
CA LEU A 42 -3.08 9.85 -0.70
C LEU A 42 -2.27 10.07 -1.98
N ASP A 43 -2.86 9.86 -3.16
CA ASP A 43 -2.26 10.19 -4.46
C ASP A 43 -1.95 11.67 -4.57
N ASN A 44 -2.94 12.53 -4.27
CA ASN A 44 -2.75 13.97 -4.28
C ASN A 44 -1.63 14.41 -3.35
N ARG A 45 -1.53 13.81 -2.15
CA ARG A 45 -0.45 14.10 -1.22
C ARG A 45 0.92 13.63 -1.74
N ALA A 46 1.01 12.40 -2.25
CA ALA A 46 2.24 11.87 -2.82
C ALA A 46 2.79 12.77 -3.95
N ASN A 47 1.89 13.34 -4.75
CA ASN A 47 2.25 14.25 -5.84
C ASN A 47 2.62 15.67 -5.37
N THR A 48 1.87 16.22 -4.40
CA THR A 48 1.99 17.64 -4.02
C THR A 48 2.97 17.90 -2.88
N LYS A 49 2.98 17.05 -1.85
CA LYS A 49 3.87 17.17 -0.69
C LYS A 49 5.12 16.30 -0.80
N GLN A 50 5.02 15.18 -1.53
CA GLN A 50 6.12 14.23 -1.75
C GLN A 50 6.73 13.66 -0.46
N ASP A 51 5.98 13.71 0.64
CA ASP A 51 6.37 13.21 1.96
C ASP A 51 5.91 11.75 2.18
N ILE A 52 5.22 11.19 1.19
CA ILE A 52 4.88 9.78 1.04
C ILE A 52 5.13 9.38 -0.43
N VAL A 53 5.28 8.09 -0.71
CA VAL A 53 5.48 7.55 -2.07
C VAL A 53 4.67 6.29 -2.27
N HIS A 54 4.18 6.05 -3.49
CA HIS A 54 3.56 4.79 -3.86
C HIS A 54 4.51 3.61 -3.65
N VAL A 55 3.96 2.54 -3.12
CA VAL A 55 4.60 1.23 -3.03
C VAL A 55 3.61 0.19 -3.53
N ILE A 56 4.09 -0.69 -4.38
CA ILE A 56 3.37 -1.86 -4.86
C ILE A 56 3.92 -3.06 -4.08
N GLU A 57 3.03 -3.79 -3.41
CA GLU A 57 3.35 -5.09 -2.82
C GLU A 57 2.58 -6.16 -3.57
N LEU A 58 3.21 -7.34 -3.71
CA LEU A 58 2.59 -8.49 -4.37
C LEU A 58 1.79 -9.30 -3.38
N HIS A 59 0.70 -9.90 -3.83
CA HIS A 59 -0.18 -10.70 -3.02
C HIS A 59 -0.15 -12.16 -3.48
N CYS A 60 0.01 -13.09 -2.54
CA CYS A 60 -0.03 -14.50 -2.87
C CYS A 60 -1.47 -14.95 -3.18
N PRO A 61 -1.75 -15.55 -4.35
CA PRO A 61 -3.10 -16.01 -4.69
C PRO A 61 -3.57 -17.23 -3.88
N HIS A 62 -2.66 -17.93 -3.19
CA HIS A 62 -2.96 -19.15 -2.44
C HIS A 62 -3.32 -18.88 -0.98
N CYS A 63 -2.52 -18.06 -0.30
CA CYS A 63 -2.68 -17.79 1.14
C CYS A 63 -3.11 -16.35 1.45
N TYR A 64 -3.28 -15.52 0.42
CA TYR A 64 -3.71 -14.14 0.53
C TYR A 64 -2.88 -13.27 1.49
N HIS A 65 -1.57 -13.58 1.61
CA HIS A 65 -0.62 -12.72 2.32
C HIS A 65 0.12 -11.81 1.34
N ASP A 66 0.37 -10.59 1.79
CA ASP A 66 1.22 -9.64 1.09
C ASP A 66 2.68 -10.06 1.25
N LEU A 67 3.41 -10.09 0.14
CA LEU A 67 4.82 -10.44 0.10
C LEU A 67 5.65 -9.23 0.54
N PRO A 68 6.74 -9.45 1.31
CA PRO A 68 7.52 -8.37 1.92
C PRO A 68 8.32 -7.51 0.93
N HIS A 69 8.31 -7.85 -0.36
CA HIS A 69 9.04 -7.11 -1.38
C HIS A 69 8.23 -5.91 -1.88
N ARG A 70 8.90 -4.74 -1.92
CA ARG A 70 8.30 -3.45 -2.27
C ARG A 70 8.82 -2.93 -3.60
N TYR A 71 7.91 -2.53 -4.48
CA TYR A 71 8.24 -1.89 -5.74
C TYR A 71 7.73 -0.45 -5.76
N TYR A 72 8.60 0.52 -6.00
CA TYR A 72 8.23 1.94 -5.96
C TYR A 72 7.67 2.48 -7.28
N ASN A 73 7.64 1.65 -8.32
CA ASN A 73 7.01 1.95 -9.60
C ASN A 73 6.79 0.65 -10.40
N ILE A 74 5.92 0.74 -11.41
CA ILE A 74 5.59 -0.39 -12.29
C ILE A 74 6.80 -0.93 -13.05
N ASN A 75 7.77 -0.07 -13.42
CA ASN A 75 8.96 -0.53 -14.13
C ASN A 75 9.81 -1.45 -13.25
N GLY A 76 10.00 -1.11 -11.96
CA GLY A 76 10.72 -1.95 -11.01
C GLY A 76 10.05 -3.31 -10.82
N LEU A 77 8.72 -3.34 -10.80
CA LEU A 77 7.97 -4.58 -10.78
C LEU A 77 8.19 -5.40 -12.07
N LEU A 78 8.06 -4.78 -13.23
CA LEU A 78 8.16 -5.45 -14.53
C LEU A 78 9.57 -5.93 -14.88
N THR A 79 10.61 -5.34 -14.30
CA THR A 79 11.99 -5.83 -14.42
C THR A 79 12.29 -7.04 -13.53
N THR A 80 11.39 -7.37 -12.61
CA THR A 80 11.53 -8.54 -11.74
C THR A 80 11.05 -9.79 -12.47
N ASN A 81 11.67 -10.94 -12.16
CA ASN A 81 11.15 -12.20 -12.67
C ASN A 81 9.83 -12.53 -11.97
N LEU A 82 8.72 -12.25 -12.64
CA LEU A 82 7.35 -12.48 -12.15
C LEU A 82 6.88 -13.93 -12.30
N LYS A 83 7.79 -14.86 -12.61
CA LYS A 83 7.49 -16.30 -12.73
C LYS A 83 8.08 -17.09 -11.58
N ASN A 84 7.35 -18.13 -11.16
CA ASN A 84 7.75 -19.06 -10.10
C ASN A 84 8.19 -18.33 -8.81
N ILE A 85 7.45 -17.30 -8.41
CA ILE A 85 7.66 -16.63 -7.13
C ILE A 85 7.29 -17.61 -6.02
N VAL A 86 8.13 -17.68 -4.98
CA VAL A 86 7.87 -18.49 -3.78
C VAL A 86 7.25 -17.61 -2.71
N CYS A 87 6.09 -17.99 -2.20
CA CYS A 87 5.50 -17.34 -1.05
C CYS A 87 6.21 -17.78 0.25
N PRO A 88 6.78 -16.88 1.06
CA PRO A 88 7.47 -17.24 2.31
C PRO A 88 6.51 -17.64 3.45
N PHE A 89 5.20 -17.55 3.23
CA PHE A 89 4.18 -17.86 4.25
C PHE A 89 3.54 -19.23 4.06
N CYS A 90 3.44 -19.71 2.81
CA CYS A 90 2.83 -21.01 2.50
C CYS A 90 3.70 -21.90 1.62
N ASP A 91 4.90 -21.47 1.26
CA ASP A 91 5.89 -22.18 0.43
C ASP A 91 5.41 -22.57 -0.99
N GLU A 92 4.25 -22.05 -1.41
CA GLU A 92 3.70 -22.28 -2.75
C GLU A 92 4.40 -21.43 -3.82
N PHE A 93 4.51 -21.99 -5.02
CA PHE A 93 5.03 -21.33 -6.21
C PHE A 93 3.90 -20.80 -7.06
N PHE A 94 4.04 -19.56 -7.56
CA PHE A 94 3.05 -18.99 -8.48
C PHE A 94 3.68 -18.02 -9.47
N ASP A 95 2.99 -17.87 -10.61
CA ASP A 95 3.26 -16.80 -11.56
C ASP A 95 2.39 -15.59 -11.18
N VAL A 96 2.99 -14.40 -11.18
CA VAL A 96 2.30 -13.17 -10.79
C VAL A 96 1.47 -12.67 -11.97
N ASP A 97 0.16 -12.57 -11.79
CA ASP A 97 -0.70 -11.72 -12.61
C ASP A 97 -0.78 -10.33 -11.97
N ILE A 98 -0.10 -9.36 -12.59
CA ILE A 98 -0.07 -7.99 -12.09
C ILE A 98 -1.46 -7.35 -12.02
N ASN A 99 -2.51 -7.88 -12.66
CA ASN A 99 -3.84 -7.27 -12.57
C ASN A 99 -4.59 -7.71 -11.31
N THR A 100 -4.18 -8.82 -10.70
CA THR A 100 -4.94 -9.47 -9.61
C THR A 100 -4.09 -9.76 -8.37
N ASN A 101 -2.76 -9.83 -8.50
CA ASN A 101 -1.82 -10.15 -7.43
C ASN A 101 -1.02 -8.94 -6.93
N ASN A 102 -1.55 -7.73 -7.06
CA ASN A 102 -0.89 -6.53 -6.53
C ASN A 102 -1.82 -5.70 -5.65
N CYS A 103 -1.24 -5.01 -4.69
CA CYS A 103 -1.89 -3.94 -3.94
C CYS A 103 -1.01 -2.69 -3.96
N VAL A 104 -1.66 -1.52 -3.96
CA VAL A 104 -0.99 -0.22 -3.89
C VAL A 104 -1.14 0.36 -2.50
N TYR A 105 -0.01 0.68 -1.89
CA TYR A 105 0.11 1.35 -0.60
C TYR A 105 0.97 2.61 -0.73
N TYR A 106 1.19 3.28 0.39
CA TYR A 106 2.07 4.43 0.46
C TYR A 106 3.10 4.25 1.57
N GLU A 107 4.36 4.53 1.28
CA GLU A 107 5.43 4.53 2.27
C GLU A 107 5.76 5.97 2.68
N LYS A 108 5.90 6.19 3.99
CA LYS A 108 6.35 7.47 4.54
C LYS A 108 7.83 7.69 4.21
N ARG A 109 8.17 8.84 3.62
CA ARG A 109 9.57 9.26 3.42
C ARG A 109 10.14 9.94 4.65
#